data_AF-X1HHW5-F1
#
_entry.id   AF-X1HHW5-F1
#
_cell.length_a   1.000
_cell.length_b   1.000
_cell.length_c   1.000
_cell.angle_alpha   90.00
_cell.angle_beta   90.00
_cell.angle_gamma   90.00
#
_symmetry.space_group_name_H-M   'P 1'
#
loop_
_entity.id
_entity.type
_entity.pdbx_description
1 polymer ?
#
loop_
_entity_poly.entity_id
_entity_poly.type
_entity_poly.pdbx_seq_one_letter_code
_entity_poly.pdbx_strand_id
1 'polypeptide(L)'
;MVKKSISSLIIDKFGLNLYQKSLKFLTNKINIIDIGEDPIKIRSIILDNEREFHLIIDEKNNEIFHDCPSFLIHSEREKKVCVHLIKLLLIVKNNIAQNILENLNSYGLTSEDIGSHKKSENFLLLANSCFDNNNCVEALSYLNKAIINQFESEEIIKTYLDTAIANNLFIEFFEFLKIGYENELEIYFSKFNSYIENGFIKFLNIISEYPFFDLLKIIESIDKIFEFKNNSFLVSQFDKLKRLVNSSNFNENYFSIYIVKRNFDEFVNLHSGFKEIFSQFQLESLKSKLIEYFYSEIDNFCVIEKLKLLKKQFQVINIPNEAFHDEYKRYKREIQELEKKVHLKKFAFLKLLMEKYNIKRTKGEFRKKRNTYIVKHDEDNLENPVYNYIISRIGFFGVNEQTIKSSEIGINYFIMKELFLDDISSFQDVFYYRQQFWGEME
;
A
#
# COMPACT_ATOMS: atom_id res chain seq x y z
N MET A 1 42.57 -23.05 19.87
CA MET A 1 41.93 -22.86 18.56
C MET A 1 41.89 -21.38 18.24
N VAL A 2 42.49 -20.95 17.11
CA VAL A 2 42.44 -19.55 16.68
C VAL A 2 41.01 -19.27 16.20
N LYS A 3 40.29 -18.33 16.82
CA LYS A 3 38.97 -17.90 16.34
C LYS A 3 39.15 -17.32 14.93
N LYS A 4 38.77 -18.07 13.90
CA LYS A 4 38.69 -17.55 12.52
C LYS A 4 37.71 -16.37 12.52
N SER A 5 38.02 -15.30 11.80
CA SER A 5 37.08 -14.19 11.64
C SER A 5 35.84 -14.67 10.88
N ILE A 6 34.65 -14.15 11.18
CA ILE A 6 33.42 -14.51 10.47
C ILE A 6 33.55 -14.29 8.96
N SER A 7 34.21 -13.19 8.57
CA SER A 7 34.52 -12.93 7.17
C SER A 7 35.30 -14.08 6.52
N SER A 8 36.31 -14.63 7.19
CA SER A 8 37.05 -15.78 6.66
C SER A 8 36.19 -17.04 6.58
N LEU A 9 35.33 -17.32 7.57
CA LEU A 9 34.43 -18.47 7.54
C LEU A 9 33.40 -18.38 6.40
N ILE A 10 32.85 -17.19 6.15
CA ILE A 10 31.91 -16.95 5.06
C ILE A 10 32.61 -17.11 3.70
N ILE A 11 33.80 -16.54 3.53
CA ILE A 11 34.57 -16.65 2.29
C ILE A 11 34.95 -18.11 2.02
N ASP A 12 35.43 -18.84 3.05
CA ASP A 12 35.80 -20.25 2.94
C ASP A 12 34.60 -21.13 2.53
N LYS A 13 33.39 -20.83 3.02
CA LYS A 13 32.18 -21.64 2.77
C LYS A 13 31.41 -21.26 1.50
N PHE A 14 31.31 -19.96 1.18
CA PHE A 14 30.42 -19.47 0.11
C PHE A 14 31.11 -18.64 -0.97
N GLY A 15 32.42 -18.43 -0.84
CA GLY A 15 33.23 -17.70 -1.79
C GLY A 15 33.20 -16.17 -1.65
N LEU A 16 34.25 -15.54 -2.18
CA LEU A 16 34.49 -14.10 -2.07
C LEU A 16 33.39 -13.25 -2.71
N ASN A 17 32.83 -13.69 -3.85
CA ASN A 17 31.83 -12.92 -4.60
C ASN A 17 30.55 -12.72 -3.78
N LEU A 18 30.02 -13.78 -3.15
CA LEU A 18 28.79 -13.69 -2.37
C LEU A 18 29.01 -12.85 -1.10
N TYR A 19 30.17 -12.97 -0.45
CA TYR A 19 30.58 -12.10 0.64
C TYR A 19 30.59 -10.62 0.22
N GLN A 20 31.25 -10.27 -0.88
CA GLN A 20 31.29 -8.89 -1.38
C GLN A 20 29.89 -8.34 -1.73
N LYS A 21 29.02 -9.16 -2.31
CA LYS A 21 27.62 -8.79 -2.57
C LYS A 21 26.86 -8.51 -1.26
N SER A 22 27.06 -9.34 -0.24
CA SER A 22 26.43 -9.13 1.08
C SER A 22 26.87 -7.81 1.72
N LEU A 23 28.15 -7.41 1.58
CA LEU A 23 28.64 -6.13 2.11
C LEU A 23 27.97 -4.92 1.47
N LYS A 24 27.60 -5.00 0.18
CA LYS A 24 26.88 -3.94 -0.54
C LYS A 24 25.41 -3.85 -0.13
N PHE A 25 24.83 -4.92 0.44
CA PHE A 25 23.47 -4.88 0.96
C PHE A 25 23.42 -4.03 2.24
N LEU A 26 22.52 -3.05 2.28
CA LEU A 26 22.49 -2.07 3.36
C LEU A 26 21.98 -2.70 4.66
N THR A 27 22.66 -2.42 5.78
CA THR A 27 22.31 -2.98 7.10
C THR A 27 20.91 -2.57 7.56
N ASN A 28 20.50 -1.34 7.28
CA ASN A 28 19.17 -0.81 7.64
C ASN A 28 18.02 -1.46 6.86
N LYS A 29 18.31 -2.36 5.91
CA LYS A 29 17.30 -3.17 5.21
C LYS A 29 16.99 -4.49 5.91
N ILE A 30 17.71 -4.84 6.99
CA ILE A 30 17.42 -6.00 7.83
C ILE A 30 16.92 -5.50 9.19
N ASN A 31 15.67 -5.81 9.51
CA ASN A 31 15.07 -5.57 10.81
C ASN A 31 15.07 -6.88 11.62
N ILE A 32 15.83 -6.93 12.71
CA ILE A 32 15.84 -8.09 13.63
C ILE A 32 14.73 -7.86 14.65
N ILE A 33 13.73 -8.74 14.63
CA ILE A 33 12.52 -8.68 15.44
C ILE A 33 12.77 -9.30 16.81
N ASP A 34 13.47 -10.45 16.82
CA ASP A 34 13.75 -11.21 18.04
C ASP A 34 15.08 -11.95 17.89
N ILE A 35 15.81 -12.07 19.01
CA ILE A 35 17.09 -12.77 19.10
C ILE A 35 17.24 -13.48 20.46
N GLY A 36 17.09 -14.80 20.45
CA GLY A 36 17.46 -15.71 21.53
C GLY A 36 18.84 -16.32 21.28
N GLU A 37 19.64 -16.49 22.33
CA GLU A 37 21.04 -16.95 22.21
C GLU A 37 21.26 -18.42 22.59
N ASP A 38 20.37 -19.04 23.39
CA ASP A 38 20.49 -20.44 23.84
C ASP A 38 19.11 -21.06 24.16
N PRO A 39 18.51 -21.86 23.25
CA PRO A 39 18.99 -22.14 21.90
C PRO A 39 18.89 -20.89 20.99
N ILE A 40 19.71 -20.83 19.94
CA ILE A 40 19.70 -19.73 18.98
C ILE A 40 18.35 -19.67 18.27
N LYS A 41 17.66 -18.54 18.40
CA LYS A 41 16.45 -18.24 17.65
C LYS A 41 16.50 -16.80 17.16
N ILE A 42 16.53 -16.59 15.85
CA ILE A 42 16.61 -15.26 15.25
C ILE A 42 15.44 -15.09 14.32
N ARG A 43 14.66 -14.01 14.48
CA ARG A 43 13.59 -13.63 13.57
C ARG A 43 13.91 -12.28 12.96
N SER A 44 13.79 -12.17 11.65
CA SER A 44 14.03 -10.93 10.94
C SER A 44 13.11 -10.74 9.74
N ILE A 45 12.89 -9.48 9.38
CA ILE A 45 12.27 -9.05 8.13
C ILE A 45 13.28 -8.23 7.33
N ILE A 46 13.28 -8.44 6.02
CA ILE A 46 14.26 -7.92 5.08
C ILE A 46 13.52 -7.18 3.97
N LEU A 47 13.89 -5.92 3.76
CA LEU A 47 13.32 -5.06 2.73
C LEU A 47 14.24 -5.03 1.52
N ASP A 48 13.88 -5.72 0.45
CA ASP A 48 14.66 -5.75 -0.80
C ASP A 48 13.74 -5.61 -2.02
N ASN A 49 14.08 -4.66 -2.92
CA ASN A 49 13.32 -4.35 -4.13
C ASN A 49 11.80 -4.16 -3.88
N GLU A 50 11.45 -3.38 -2.84
CA GLU A 50 10.05 -3.12 -2.42
C GLU A 50 9.28 -4.36 -1.95
N ARG A 51 9.98 -5.49 -1.72
CA ARG A 51 9.40 -6.70 -1.15
C ARG A 51 9.90 -6.91 0.28
N GLU A 52 8.99 -7.43 1.11
CA GLU A 52 9.28 -7.89 2.47
C GLU A 52 9.57 -9.39 2.44
N PHE A 53 10.76 -9.78 2.91
CA PHE A 53 11.16 -11.17 3.08
C PHE A 53 11.33 -11.49 4.56
N HIS A 54 10.92 -12.68 4.99
CA HIS A 54 11.10 -13.20 6.33
C HIS A 54 12.31 -14.13 6.35
N LEU A 55 13.18 -13.97 7.34
CA LEU A 55 14.32 -14.85 7.59
C LEU A 55 14.31 -15.26 9.06
N ILE A 56 14.23 -16.56 9.31
CA ILE A 56 14.14 -17.16 10.65
C ILE A 56 15.23 -18.23 10.77
N ILE A 57 16.00 -18.18 11.86
CA ILE A 57 16.97 -19.20 12.24
C ILE A 57 16.48 -19.79 13.55
N ASP A 58 16.26 -21.10 13.60
CA ASP A 58 15.75 -21.82 14.77
C ASP A 58 16.61 -23.07 15.02
N GLU A 59 17.52 -22.97 15.97
CA GLU A 59 18.44 -24.06 16.33
C GLU A 59 17.71 -25.26 16.93
N LYS A 60 16.66 -25.02 17.72
CA LYS A 60 15.89 -26.10 18.35
C LYS A 60 15.22 -27.00 17.33
N ASN A 61 14.68 -26.39 16.27
CA ASN A 61 14.06 -27.10 15.15
C ASN A 61 15.06 -27.50 14.05
N ASN A 62 16.35 -27.15 14.21
CA ASN A 62 17.36 -27.26 13.16
C ASN A 62 16.86 -26.70 11.83
N GLU A 63 16.32 -25.48 11.80
CA GLU A 63 15.76 -24.87 10.60
C GLU A 63 16.31 -23.46 10.32
N ILE A 64 16.59 -23.17 9.06
CA ILE A 64 16.71 -21.80 8.56
C ILE A 64 15.64 -21.62 7.48
N PHE A 65 14.63 -20.85 7.81
CA PHE A 65 13.55 -20.48 6.92
C PHE A 65 13.85 -19.13 6.26
N HIS A 66 13.70 -19.06 4.93
CA HIS A 66 13.72 -17.79 4.22
C HIS A 66 12.85 -17.84 2.98
N ASP A 67 11.99 -16.84 2.79
CA ASP A 67 11.08 -16.74 1.65
C ASP A 67 11.65 -15.94 0.45
N CYS A 68 12.99 -15.79 0.38
CA CYS A 68 13.60 -15.20 -0.81
C CYS A 68 13.68 -16.20 -1.98
N PRO A 69 13.75 -15.70 -3.24
CA PRO A 69 13.80 -16.57 -4.42
C PRO A 69 14.93 -17.61 -4.39
N SER A 70 16.07 -17.31 -3.78
CA SER A 70 17.20 -18.26 -3.70
C SER A 70 16.84 -19.52 -2.93
N PHE A 71 16.11 -19.39 -1.82
CA PHE A 71 15.68 -20.53 -1.01
C PHE A 71 14.54 -21.33 -1.68
N LEU A 72 13.73 -20.66 -2.51
CA LEU A 72 12.60 -21.26 -3.23
C LEU A 72 13.04 -22.03 -4.49
N ILE A 73 13.97 -21.47 -5.27
CA ILE A 73 14.28 -21.95 -6.64
C ILE A 73 15.37 -23.03 -6.65
N HIS A 74 16.34 -22.98 -5.74
CA HIS A 74 17.50 -23.87 -5.77
C HIS A 74 17.29 -25.09 -4.89
N SER A 75 17.61 -26.28 -5.38
CA SER A 75 17.64 -27.52 -4.59
C SER A 75 18.94 -27.68 -3.80
N GLU A 76 20.06 -27.22 -4.37
CA GLU A 76 21.38 -27.30 -3.76
C GLU A 76 21.54 -26.30 -2.60
N ARG A 77 21.98 -26.79 -1.45
CA ARG A 77 22.17 -26.01 -0.21
C ARG A 77 23.03 -24.77 -0.40
N GLU A 78 24.16 -24.92 -1.09
CA GLU A 78 25.12 -23.83 -1.35
C GLU A 78 24.52 -22.72 -2.21
N LYS A 79 23.59 -23.06 -3.10
CA LYS A 79 22.88 -22.10 -3.95
C LYS A 79 21.67 -21.45 -3.26
N LYS A 80 21.15 -22.07 -2.18
CA LYS A 80 20.08 -21.48 -1.35
C LYS A 80 20.60 -20.33 -0.49
N VAL A 81 21.82 -20.41 0.03
CA VAL A 81 22.43 -19.36 0.86
C VAL A 81 22.54 -18.07 0.06
N CYS A 82 21.80 -17.05 0.48
CA CYS A 82 21.66 -15.79 -0.23
C CYS A 82 22.41 -14.64 0.47
N VAL A 83 22.45 -13.48 -0.18
CA VAL A 83 23.07 -12.26 0.37
C VAL A 83 22.43 -11.83 1.68
N HIS A 84 21.13 -12.09 1.87
CA HIS A 84 20.38 -11.71 3.05
C HIS A 84 20.81 -12.49 4.30
N LEU A 85 20.92 -13.81 4.19
CA LEU A 85 21.38 -14.65 5.30
C LEU A 85 22.80 -14.28 5.71
N ILE A 86 23.71 -14.12 4.75
CA ILE A 86 25.08 -13.72 5.05
C ILE A 86 25.12 -12.33 5.68
N LYS A 87 24.32 -11.38 5.18
CA LYS A 87 24.24 -10.06 5.78
C LYS A 87 23.71 -10.13 7.22
N LEU A 88 22.69 -10.93 7.51
CA LEU A 88 22.21 -11.14 8.89
C LEU A 88 23.34 -11.67 9.79
N LEU A 89 24.10 -12.67 9.33
CA LEU A 89 25.23 -13.25 10.07
C LEU A 89 26.36 -12.23 10.32
N LEU A 90 26.50 -11.22 9.47
CA LEU A 90 27.45 -10.12 9.67
C LEU A 90 26.94 -9.05 10.65
N ILE A 91 25.64 -9.03 10.98
CA ILE A 91 25.01 -8.07 11.89
C ILE A 91 24.94 -8.63 13.31
N VAL A 92 24.60 -9.91 13.46
CA VAL A 92 24.44 -10.55 14.78
C VAL A 92 25.78 -10.72 15.49
N LYS A 93 25.75 -11.00 16.81
CA LYS A 93 26.96 -11.16 17.61
C LYS A 93 27.86 -12.27 17.06
N ASN A 94 29.17 -12.06 17.14
CA ASN A 94 30.13 -12.92 16.45
C ASN A 94 30.07 -14.40 16.89
N ASN A 95 29.83 -14.66 18.17
CA ASN A 95 29.67 -16.02 18.70
C ASN A 95 28.44 -16.74 18.12
N ILE A 96 27.31 -16.04 18.00
CA ILE A 96 26.06 -16.57 17.43
C ILE A 96 26.28 -16.91 15.95
N ALA A 97 26.80 -15.96 15.18
CA ALA A 97 27.09 -16.15 13.76
C ALA A 97 28.07 -17.30 13.51
N GLN A 98 29.13 -17.39 14.33
CA GLN A 98 30.10 -18.48 14.24
C GLN A 98 29.45 -19.85 14.51
N ASN A 99 28.63 -19.96 15.55
CA ASN A 99 27.91 -21.20 15.86
C ASN A 99 26.99 -21.63 14.70
N ILE A 100 26.21 -20.70 14.15
CA ILE A 100 25.33 -20.97 12.99
C ILE A 100 26.16 -21.43 11.77
N LEU A 101 27.28 -20.78 11.48
CA LEU A 101 28.13 -21.12 10.33
C LEU A 101 28.81 -22.48 10.47
N GLU A 102 29.33 -22.80 11.65
CA GLU A 102 29.98 -24.08 11.95
C GLU A 102 28.98 -25.23 11.87
N ASN A 103 27.78 -25.04 12.42
CA ASN A 103 26.71 -26.02 12.41
C ASN A 103 25.76 -25.90 11.22
N LEU A 104 26.07 -25.09 10.20
CA LEU A 104 25.12 -24.81 9.13
C LEU A 104 24.55 -26.09 8.52
N ASN A 105 25.36 -27.15 8.36
CA ASN A 105 24.94 -28.41 7.76
C ASN A 105 23.86 -29.17 8.54
N SER A 106 23.68 -28.91 9.84
CA SER A 106 22.61 -29.54 10.64
C SER A 106 21.24 -28.93 10.36
N TYR A 107 21.18 -27.68 9.88
CA TYR A 107 19.91 -27.01 9.61
C TYR A 107 19.23 -27.52 8.32
N GLY A 108 17.91 -27.59 8.28
CA GLY A 108 17.12 -27.64 7.05
C GLY A 108 16.91 -26.24 6.49
N LEU A 109 17.17 -26.03 5.19
CA LEU A 109 16.93 -24.74 4.52
C LEU A 109 15.56 -24.75 3.82
N THR A 110 14.58 -24.06 4.40
CA THR A 110 13.18 -24.12 3.98
C THR A 110 12.68 -22.78 3.43
N SER A 111 11.65 -22.87 2.58
CA SER A 111 10.94 -21.73 2.01
C SER A 111 9.52 -22.21 1.76
N GLU A 112 8.56 -21.69 2.52
CA GLU A 112 7.14 -21.96 2.32
C GLU A 112 6.44 -20.68 1.92
N ASP A 113 5.58 -20.77 0.90
CA ASP A 113 4.86 -19.65 0.33
C ASP A 113 3.36 -19.69 0.68
N ILE A 114 2.79 -18.49 0.85
CA ILE A 114 1.38 -18.14 1.05
C ILE A 114 0.65 -18.99 2.11
N GLY A 115 0.96 -18.73 3.38
CA GLY A 115 0.23 -19.37 4.49
C GLY A 115 1.03 -19.71 5.74
N SER A 116 2.35 -19.48 5.76
CA SER A 116 3.15 -20.03 6.85
C SER A 116 2.90 -19.30 8.18
N HIS A 117 2.50 -20.07 9.20
CA HIS A 117 2.38 -19.63 10.60
C HIS A 117 3.61 -18.83 11.07
N LYS A 118 4.80 -19.19 10.56
CA LYS A 118 6.08 -18.50 10.81
C LYS A 118 6.05 -17.01 10.42
N LYS A 119 5.43 -16.66 9.29
CA LYS A 119 5.28 -15.26 8.85
C LYS A 119 4.29 -14.51 9.73
N SER A 120 3.15 -15.14 10.06
CA SER A 120 2.16 -14.56 10.98
C SER A 120 2.80 -14.22 12.32
N GLU A 121 3.56 -15.16 12.90
CA GLU A 121 4.24 -14.94 14.19
C GLU A 121 5.24 -13.78 14.15
N ASN A 122 5.99 -13.58 13.06
CA ASN A 122 6.85 -12.41 12.92
C ASN A 122 6.04 -11.10 12.90
N PHE A 123 4.91 -11.07 12.19
CA PHE A 123 4.04 -9.90 12.16
C PHE A 123 3.36 -9.64 13.52
N LEU A 124 2.98 -10.68 14.26
CA LEU A 124 2.46 -10.55 15.62
C LEU A 124 3.50 -9.96 16.57
N LEU A 125 4.75 -10.43 16.51
CA LEU A 125 5.84 -9.86 17.32
C LEU A 125 6.10 -8.39 16.99
N LEU A 126 6.04 -8.02 15.70
CA LEU A 126 6.15 -6.62 15.29
C LEU A 126 4.96 -5.79 15.75
N ALA A 127 3.74 -6.30 15.64
CA ALA A 127 2.55 -5.62 16.14
C ALA A 127 2.67 -5.34 17.64
N ASN A 128 3.09 -6.32 18.43
CA ASN A 128 3.33 -6.17 19.87
C ASN A 128 4.40 -5.12 20.17
N SER A 129 5.53 -5.16 19.44
CA SER A 129 6.55 -4.12 19.59
C SER A 129 6.03 -2.72 19.24
N CYS A 130 5.14 -2.58 18.25
CA CYS A 130 4.51 -1.32 17.94
C CYS A 130 3.52 -0.88 19.03
N PHE A 131 2.77 -1.80 19.63
CA PHE A 131 1.91 -1.52 20.78
C PHE A 131 2.71 -1.03 21.99
N ASP A 132 3.82 -1.70 22.31
CA ASP A 132 4.71 -1.30 23.41
C ASP A 132 5.28 0.12 23.23
N ASN A 133 5.39 0.58 21.98
CA ASN A 133 5.85 1.92 21.61
C ASN A 133 4.70 2.92 21.35
N ASN A 134 3.46 2.59 21.73
CA ASN A 134 2.24 3.40 21.49
C ASN A 134 1.99 3.75 20.01
N ASN A 135 2.51 2.95 19.06
CA ASN A 135 2.26 3.13 17.63
C ASN A 135 1.14 2.19 17.16
N CYS A 136 -0.10 2.51 17.53
CA CYS A 136 -1.25 1.65 17.27
C CYS A 136 -1.57 1.47 15.79
N VAL A 137 -1.37 2.50 14.95
CA VAL A 137 -1.66 2.41 13.50
C VAL A 137 -0.73 1.40 12.82
N GLU A 138 0.58 1.47 13.09
CA GLU A 138 1.55 0.51 12.56
C GLU A 138 1.29 -0.90 13.11
N ALA A 139 0.93 -1.00 14.39
CA ALA A 139 0.59 -2.27 15.01
C ALA A 139 -0.63 -2.93 14.34
N LEU A 140 -1.70 -2.18 14.07
CA LEU A 140 -2.87 -2.66 13.33
C LEU A 140 -2.49 -3.09 11.90
N SER A 141 -1.62 -2.34 11.22
CA SER A 141 -1.10 -2.73 9.90
C SER A 141 -0.41 -4.10 9.95
N TYR A 142 0.42 -4.36 10.96
CA TYR A 142 1.05 -5.67 11.14
C TYR A 142 0.06 -6.76 11.56
N LEU A 143 -0.92 -6.48 12.42
CA LEU A 143 -2.00 -7.45 12.72
C LEU A 143 -2.77 -7.85 11.47
N ASN A 144 -3.06 -6.90 10.58
CA ASN A 144 -3.71 -7.19 9.30
C ASN A 144 -2.87 -8.14 8.44
N LYS A 145 -1.54 -7.94 8.38
CA LYS A 145 -0.61 -8.85 7.70
C LYS A 145 -0.48 -10.21 8.39
N ALA A 146 -0.71 -10.29 9.70
CA ALA A 146 -0.67 -11.52 10.48
C ALA A 146 -1.90 -12.41 10.28
N ILE A 147 -3.00 -11.87 9.75
CA ILE A 147 -4.20 -12.64 9.40
C ILE A 147 -3.87 -13.49 8.16
N ILE A 148 -3.42 -14.71 8.44
CA ILE A 148 -3.18 -15.74 7.44
C ILE A 148 -4.41 -16.66 7.43
N ASN A 149 -4.87 -17.02 6.22
CA ASN A 149 -6.09 -17.78 5.89
C ASN A 149 -6.76 -18.56 7.06
N GLN A 150 -8.02 -18.24 7.38
CA GLN A 150 -9.06 -18.95 8.14
C GLN A 150 -8.73 -19.63 9.50
N PHE A 151 -7.58 -20.24 9.71
CA PHE A 151 -7.22 -20.91 10.96
C PHE A 151 -6.36 -19.96 11.79
N GLU A 152 -6.74 -19.70 13.05
CA GLU A 152 -6.06 -18.81 14.03
C GLU A 152 -6.29 -17.30 13.89
N SER A 153 -7.05 -16.83 12.89
CA SER A 153 -7.32 -15.40 12.72
C SER A 153 -8.27 -14.79 13.76
N GLU A 154 -9.02 -15.61 14.51
CA GLU A 154 -10.10 -15.13 15.39
C GLU A 154 -9.60 -14.20 16.51
N GLU A 155 -8.55 -14.59 17.23
CA GLU A 155 -7.97 -13.77 18.31
C GLU A 155 -7.30 -12.51 17.76
N ILE A 156 -6.67 -12.60 16.59
CA ILE A 156 -6.04 -11.47 15.90
C ILE A 156 -7.10 -10.45 15.48
N ILE A 157 -8.21 -10.90 14.88
CA ILE A 157 -9.34 -10.06 14.49
C ILE A 157 -9.94 -9.38 15.72
N LYS A 158 -10.18 -10.14 16.81
CA LYS A 158 -10.69 -9.56 18.05
C LYS A 158 -9.77 -8.45 18.56
N THR A 159 -8.47 -8.73 18.66
CA THR A 159 -7.46 -7.78 19.12
C THR A 159 -7.42 -6.54 18.24
N TYR A 160 -7.51 -6.71 16.92
CA TYR A 160 -7.59 -5.61 15.97
C TYR A 160 -8.79 -4.71 16.25
N LEU A 161 -10.00 -5.29 16.30
CA LEU A 161 -11.25 -4.54 16.50
C LEU A 161 -11.24 -3.82 17.86
N ASP A 162 -10.83 -4.50 18.92
CA ASP A 162 -10.75 -3.94 20.28
C ASP A 162 -9.79 -2.76 20.34
N THR A 163 -8.59 -2.94 19.80
CA THR A 163 -7.55 -1.91 19.78
C THR A 163 -7.99 -0.70 18.97
N ALA A 164 -8.56 -0.91 17.78
CA ALA A 164 -9.01 0.17 16.93
C ALA A 164 -10.11 1.01 17.61
N ILE A 165 -11.08 0.35 18.25
CA ILE A 165 -12.14 1.03 19.00
C ILE A 165 -11.57 1.78 20.22
N ALA A 166 -10.69 1.15 21.00
CA ALA A 166 -10.13 1.75 22.21
C ALA A 166 -9.30 3.01 21.93
N ASN A 167 -8.68 3.08 20.75
CA ASN A 167 -7.83 4.19 20.32
C ASN A 167 -8.51 5.15 19.34
N ASN A 168 -9.82 5.05 19.12
CA ASN A 168 -10.58 5.87 18.16
C ASN A 168 -10.04 5.82 16.71
N LEU A 169 -9.46 4.69 16.28
CA LEU A 169 -8.87 4.50 14.96
C LEU A 169 -9.93 4.01 13.95
N PHE A 170 -10.94 4.84 13.68
CA PHE A 170 -12.09 4.40 12.87
C PHE A 170 -11.82 4.33 11.37
N ILE A 171 -10.80 5.03 10.83
CA ILE A 171 -10.40 4.85 9.43
C ILE A 171 -9.90 3.42 9.25
N GLU A 172 -8.94 3.01 10.09
CA GLU A 172 -8.35 1.67 10.11
C GLU A 172 -9.43 0.62 10.38
N PHE A 173 -10.31 0.86 11.36
CA PHE A 173 -11.42 -0.04 11.70
C PHE A 173 -12.33 -0.34 10.50
N PHE A 174 -12.84 0.70 9.82
CA PHE A 174 -13.76 0.49 8.71
C PHE A 174 -13.05 -0.01 7.44
N GLU A 175 -11.82 0.41 7.19
CA GLU A 175 -11.02 -0.11 6.07
C GLU A 175 -10.71 -1.60 6.26
N PHE A 176 -10.36 -2.02 7.48
CA PHE A 176 -10.15 -3.42 7.81
C PHE A 176 -11.40 -4.27 7.59
N LEU A 177 -12.56 -3.81 8.07
CA LEU A 177 -13.83 -4.52 7.86
C LEU A 177 -14.18 -4.60 6.38
N LYS A 178 -14.06 -3.49 5.63
CA LYS A 178 -14.29 -3.48 4.18
C LYS A 178 -13.43 -4.52 3.48
N ILE A 179 -12.12 -4.48 3.69
CA ILE A 179 -11.17 -5.41 3.06
C ILE A 179 -11.48 -6.85 3.48
N GLY A 180 -11.79 -7.08 4.75
CA GLY A 180 -12.10 -8.42 5.24
C GLY A 180 -13.38 -9.00 4.63
N TYR A 181 -14.46 -8.22 4.48
CA TYR A 181 -15.68 -8.66 3.81
C TYR A 181 -15.43 -8.93 2.31
N GLU A 182 -14.63 -8.09 1.64
CA GLU A 182 -14.24 -8.29 0.23
C GLU A 182 -13.33 -9.54 0.03
N ASN A 183 -12.68 -10.05 1.08
CA ASN A 183 -11.76 -11.19 1.04
C ASN A 183 -12.24 -12.40 1.87
N GLU A 184 -13.56 -12.65 1.92
CA GLU A 184 -14.17 -13.86 2.50
C GLU A 184 -13.95 -14.07 4.02
N LEU A 185 -13.65 -13.01 4.79
CA LEU A 185 -13.56 -13.09 6.26
C LEU A 185 -14.92 -12.96 6.98
N GLU A 186 -16.03 -12.93 6.23
CA GLU A 186 -17.39 -12.73 6.75
C GLU A 186 -17.74 -13.69 7.91
N ILE A 187 -17.38 -14.97 7.79
CA ILE A 187 -17.67 -15.98 8.81
C ILE A 187 -17.01 -15.61 10.15
N TYR A 188 -15.80 -15.04 10.14
CA TYR A 188 -15.11 -14.60 11.35
C TYR A 188 -15.75 -13.34 11.91
N PHE A 189 -16.07 -12.37 11.06
CA PHE A 189 -16.75 -11.14 11.48
C PHE A 189 -18.12 -11.40 12.10
N SER A 190 -18.83 -12.44 11.65
CA SER A 190 -20.13 -12.82 12.24
C SER A 190 -20.02 -13.14 13.75
N LYS A 191 -18.88 -13.70 14.20
CA LYS A 191 -18.60 -13.99 15.62
C LYS A 191 -18.35 -12.72 16.44
N PHE A 192 -17.96 -11.63 15.79
CA PHE A 192 -17.62 -10.35 16.40
C PHE A 192 -18.63 -9.24 16.11
N ASN A 193 -19.86 -9.59 15.73
CA ASN A 193 -20.91 -8.62 15.41
C ASN A 193 -21.12 -7.57 16.51
N SER A 194 -21.06 -7.94 17.79
CA SER A 194 -21.19 -7.00 18.90
C SER A 194 -20.06 -5.96 18.94
N TYR A 195 -18.82 -6.37 18.66
CA TYR A 195 -17.68 -5.47 18.56
C TYR A 195 -17.83 -4.53 17.37
N ILE A 196 -18.24 -5.07 16.23
CA ILE A 196 -18.46 -4.28 15.01
C ILE A 196 -19.51 -3.20 15.27
N GLU A 197 -20.67 -3.58 15.80
CA GLU A 197 -21.77 -2.66 16.11
C GLU A 197 -21.38 -1.63 17.16
N ASN A 198 -20.65 -2.02 18.19
CA ASN A 198 -20.07 -1.09 19.16
C ASN A 198 -19.11 -0.09 18.51
N GLY A 199 -18.29 -0.53 17.54
CA GLY A 199 -17.42 0.35 16.76
C GLY A 199 -18.22 1.41 15.98
N PHE A 200 -19.29 1.01 15.30
CA PHE A 200 -20.22 1.97 14.66
C PHE A 200 -20.79 2.97 15.68
N ILE A 201 -21.29 2.49 16.83
CA ILE A 201 -21.88 3.35 17.87
C ILE A 201 -20.84 4.33 18.44
N LYS A 202 -19.61 3.86 18.70
CA LYS A 202 -18.52 4.72 19.17
C LYS A 202 -18.14 5.76 18.13
N PHE A 203 -18.05 5.38 16.86
CA PHE A 203 -17.80 6.31 15.77
C PHE A 203 -18.85 7.43 15.71
N LEU A 204 -20.14 7.13 15.89
CA LEU A 204 -21.21 8.15 15.92
C LEU A 204 -21.01 9.26 16.97
N ASN A 205 -20.14 9.05 17.97
CA ASN A 205 -19.85 10.03 19.00
C ASN A 205 -18.69 10.98 18.67
N ILE A 206 -17.91 10.67 17.63
CA ILE A 206 -16.70 11.43 17.31
C ILE A 206 -16.59 11.83 15.83
N ILE A 207 -17.67 11.69 15.05
CA ILE A 207 -17.72 12.11 13.63
C ILE A 207 -17.18 13.54 13.43
N SER A 208 -17.47 14.43 14.37
CA SER A 208 -17.03 15.83 14.33
C SER A 208 -15.52 16.02 14.35
N GLU A 209 -14.76 15.04 14.83
CA GLU A 209 -13.30 15.11 14.97
C GLU A 209 -12.55 14.79 13.67
N TYR A 210 -13.23 14.19 12.69
CA TYR A 210 -12.61 13.80 11.43
C TYR A 210 -12.53 14.95 10.43
N PRO A 211 -11.44 15.09 9.66
CA PRO A 211 -11.46 15.87 8.43
C PRO A 211 -12.55 15.35 7.50
N PHE A 212 -13.24 16.24 6.79
CA PHE A 212 -14.38 15.85 5.95
C PHE A 212 -14.00 14.77 4.92
N PHE A 213 -12.82 14.85 4.30
CA PHE A 213 -12.36 13.82 3.37
C PHE A 213 -12.15 12.44 4.00
N ASP A 214 -11.68 12.38 5.24
CA ASP A 214 -11.49 11.10 5.91
C ASP A 214 -12.85 10.51 6.32
N LEU A 215 -13.82 11.36 6.68
CA LEU A 215 -15.21 10.94 6.82
C LEU A 215 -15.76 10.34 5.51
N LEU A 216 -15.47 10.92 4.35
CA LEU A 216 -15.92 10.35 3.07
C LEU A 216 -15.33 8.96 2.79
N LYS A 217 -14.05 8.73 3.17
CA LYS A 217 -13.41 7.40 3.04
C LYS A 217 -14.04 6.38 3.99
N ILE A 218 -14.32 6.81 5.22
CA ILE A 218 -15.05 5.99 6.20
C ILE A 218 -16.43 5.61 5.63
N ILE A 219 -17.17 6.57 5.07
CA ILE A 219 -18.47 6.31 4.45
C ILE A 219 -18.36 5.33 3.28
N GLU A 220 -17.37 5.48 2.39
CA GLU A 220 -17.15 4.52 1.29
C GLU A 220 -16.89 3.10 1.82
N SER A 221 -16.20 2.98 2.96
CA SER A 221 -15.98 1.70 3.63
C SER A 221 -17.24 1.15 4.28
N ILE A 222 -18.04 2.01 4.94
CA ILE A 222 -19.33 1.63 5.52
C ILE A 222 -20.31 1.14 4.45
N ASP A 223 -20.42 1.86 3.33
CA ASP A 223 -21.29 1.47 2.22
C ASP A 223 -20.94 0.08 1.71
N LYS A 224 -19.64 -0.24 1.62
CA LYS A 224 -19.15 -1.56 1.24
C LYS A 224 -19.47 -2.62 2.29
N ILE A 225 -19.28 -2.31 3.57
CA ILE A 225 -19.63 -3.22 4.67
C ILE A 225 -21.13 -3.56 4.63
N PHE A 226 -22.00 -2.60 4.34
CA PHE A 226 -23.45 -2.82 4.26
C PHE A 226 -23.92 -3.62 3.04
N GLU A 227 -23.06 -3.87 2.05
CA GLU A 227 -23.34 -4.87 1.01
C GLU A 227 -23.34 -6.31 1.58
N PHE A 228 -22.70 -6.54 2.74
CA PHE A 228 -22.54 -7.86 3.37
C PHE A 228 -23.20 -7.96 4.75
N LYS A 229 -23.08 -6.92 5.59
CA LYS A 229 -23.63 -6.89 6.96
C LYS A 229 -24.97 -6.16 6.99
N ASN A 230 -25.97 -6.79 7.61
CA ASN A 230 -27.24 -6.15 7.91
C ASN A 230 -27.04 -4.90 8.81
N ASN A 231 -27.64 -3.77 8.41
CA ASN A 231 -27.47 -2.47 9.04
C ASN A 231 -28.56 -2.14 10.10
N SER A 232 -29.49 -3.06 10.38
CA SER A 232 -30.65 -2.83 11.26
C SER A 232 -30.26 -2.42 12.68
N PHE A 233 -29.07 -2.78 13.16
CA PHE A 233 -28.58 -2.35 14.46
C PHE A 233 -28.49 -0.81 14.56
N LEU A 234 -28.29 -0.08 13.45
CA LEU A 234 -28.31 1.38 13.44
C LEU A 234 -29.71 1.97 13.67
N VAL A 235 -30.78 1.21 13.43
CA VAL A 235 -32.15 1.66 13.73
C VAL A 235 -32.31 1.89 15.23
N SER A 236 -31.63 1.11 16.07
CA SER A 236 -31.59 1.32 17.53
C SER A 236 -30.97 2.68 17.92
N GLN A 237 -30.23 3.30 17.00
CA GLN A 237 -29.57 4.60 17.18
C GLN A 237 -30.41 5.76 16.61
N PHE A 238 -31.72 5.57 16.38
CA PHE A 238 -32.62 6.58 15.80
C PHE A 238 -32.47 7.96 16.46
N ASP A 239 -32.57 8.05 17.80
CA ASP A 239 -32.48 9.33 18.50
C ASP A 239 -31.11 10.01 18.35
N LYS A 240 -30.04 9.21 18.29
CA LYS A 240 -28.69 9.71 18.05
C LYS A 240 -28.57 10.25 16.63
N LEU A 241 -29.03 9.53 15.62
CA LEU A 241 -29.05 9.98 14.22
C LEU A 241 -29.91 11.25 14.08
N LYS A 242 -31.09 11.28 14.68
CA LYS A 242 -31.97 12.47 14.68
C LYS A 242 -31.29 13.69 15.29
N ARG A 243 -30.50 13.52 16.35
CA ARG A 243 -29.67 14.61 16.90
C ARG A 243 -28.59 15.06 15.93
N LEU A 244 -27.86 14.12 15.31
CA LEU A 244 -26.78 14.43 14.36
C LEU A 244 -27.31 15.16 13.11
N VAL A 245 -28.50 14.77 12.60
CA VAL A 245 -29.22 15.51 11.55
C VAL A 245 -29.44 16.98 11.93
N ASN A 246 -29.70 17.27 13.21
CA ASN A 246 -29.95 18.64 13.67
C ASN A 246 -28.68 19.33 14.21
N SER A 247 -27.51 18.71 14.06
CA SER A 247 -26.24 19.29 14.50
C SER A 247 -25.83 20.48 13.64
N SER A 248 -25.20 21.47 14.27
CA SER A 248 -24.52 22.56 13.57
C SER A 248 -23.18 22.13 12.96
N ASN A 249 -22.62 21.00 13.41
CA ASN A 249 -21.40 20.43 12.84
C ASN A 249 -21.71 19.83 11.46
N PHE A 250 -20.98 20.27 10.43
CA PHE A 250 -21.20 19.84 9.05
C PHE A 250 -21.01 18.33 8.86
N ASN A 251 -19.97 17.76 9.47
CA ASN A 251 -19.66 16.33 9.32
C ASN A 251 -20.76 15.45 9.94
N GLU A 252 -21.22 15.80 11.14
CA GLU A 252 -22.30 15.08 11.83
C GLU A 252 -23.60 15.14 11.03
N ASN A 253 -23.99 16.35 10.62
CA ASN A 253 -25.17 16.59 9.80
C ASN A 253 -25.11 15.82 8.47
N TYR A 254 -23.98 15.93 7.76
CA TYR A 254 -23.75 15.25 6.50
C TYR A 254 -23.82 13.73 6.64
N PHE A 255 -23.04 13.16 7.58
CA PHE A 255 -22.99 11.70 7.78
C PHE A 255 -24.38 11.14 8.06
N SER A 256 -25.12 11.78 8.98
CA SER A 256 -26.42 11.26 9.38
C SER A 256 -27.45 11.36 8.27
N ILE A 257 -27.48 12.46 7.51
CA ILE A 257 -28.36 12.58 6.34
C ILE A 257 -27.98 11.56 5.27
N TYR A 258 -26.68 11.40 4.99
CA TYR A 258 -26.17 10.45 4.00
C TYR A 258 -26.58 9.01 4.32
N ILE A 259 -26.27 8.52 5.53
CA ILE A 259 -26.54 7.13 5.93
C ILE A 259 -28.03 6.81 5.89
N VAL A 260 -28.87 7.73 6.39
CA VAL A 260 -30.33 7.56 6.32
C VAL A 260 -30.80 7.56 4.87
N LYS A 261 -30.30 8.46 4.03
CA LYS A 261 -30.75 8.57 2.63
C LYS A 261 -30.36 7.33 1.82
N ARG A 262 -29.14 6.82 2.05
CA ARG A 262 -28.62 5.60 1.40
C ARG A 262 -29.45 4.37 1.74
N ASN A 263 -29.87 4.23 3.00
CA ASN A 263 -30.57 3.05 3.52
C ASN A 263 -32.06 3.34 3.83
N PHE A 264 -32.66 4.28 3.09
CA PHE A 264 -33.95 4.87 3.46
C PHE A 264 -35.08 3.85 3.58
N ASP A 265 -35.24 2.97 2.57
CA ASP A 265 -36.33 2.00 2.54
C ASP A 265 -36.23 0.99 3.69
N GLU A 266 -35.03 0.49 3.97
CA GLU A 266 -34.78 -0.43 5.08
C GLU A 266 -35.06 0.23 6.44
N PHE A 267 -34.54 1.43 6.66
CA PHE A 267 -34.71 2.16 7.92
C PHE A 267 -36.18 2.53 8.17
N VAL A 268 -36.91 2.97 7.15
CA VAL A 268 -38.33 3.31 7.25
C VAL A 268 -39.19 2.09 7.55
N ASN A 269 -38.87 0.94 6.95
CA ASN A 269 -39.60 -0.31 7.20
C ASN A 269 -39.42 -0.80 8.64
N LEU A 270 -38.23 -0.62 9.22
CA LEU A 270 -37.93 -1.02 10.59
C LEU A 270 -38.39 0.00 11.64
N HIS A 271 -38.39 1.30 11.29
CA HIS A 271 -38.84 2.36 12.18
C HIS A 271 -39.42 3.54 11.40
N SER A 272 -40.75 3.68 11.42
CA SER A 272 -41.49 4.66 10.62
C SER A 272 -41.08 6.13 10.85
N GLY A 273 -40.52 6.44 12.02
CA GLY A 273 -39.99 7.78 12.34
C GLY A 273 -38.87 8.26 11.42
N PHE A 274 -38.20 7.38 10.66
CA PHE A 274 -37.21 7.79 9.66
C PHE A 274 -37.81 8.54 8.46
N LYS A 275 -39.12 8.43 8.20
CA LYS A 275 -39.80 9.17 7.13
C LYS A 275 -39.66 10.68 7.26
N GLU A 276 -39.58 11.16 8.50
CA GLU A 276 -39.58 12.59 8.84
C GLU A 276 -38.34 12.99 9.66
N ILE A 277 -37.27 12.19 9.60
CA ILE A 277 -36.07 12.46 10.41
C ILE A 277 -35.35 13.75 9.99
N PHE A 278 -35.42 14.10 8.70
CA PHE A 278 -35.01 15.40 8.17
C PHE A 278 -36.06 15.94 7.21
N SER A 279 -36.17 17.27 7.17
CA SER A 279 -37.03 18.00 6.23
C SER A 279 -36.39 18.19 4.86
N GLN A 280 -37.20 18.44 3.83
CA GLN A 280 -36.69 18.80 2.50
C GLN A 280 -35.81 20.06 2.55
N PHE A 281 -36.15 21.04 3.39
CA PHE A 281 -35.35 22.25 3.57
C PHE A 281 -33.93 21.95 4.07
N GLN A 282 -33.79 21.05 5.06
CA GLN A 282 -32.48 20.64 5.56
C GLN A 282 -31.66 19.92 4.49
N LEU A 283 -32.30 19.06 3.69
CA LEU A 283 -31.64 18.38 2.59
C LEU A 283 -31.14 19.36 1.52
N GLU A 284 -31.98 20.30 1.08
CA GLU A 284 -31.56 21.31 0.09
C GLU A 284 -30.45 22.23 0.64
N SER A 285 -30.52 22.61 1.92
CA SER A 285 -29.44 23.38 2.57
C SER A 285 -28.11 22.61 2.56
N LEU A 286 -28.13 21.31 2.87
CA LEU A 286 -26.93 20.46 2.80
C LEU A 286 -26.38 20.37 1.38
N LYS A 287 -27.25 20.18 0.37
CA LYS A 287 -26.84 20.12 -1.04
C LYS A 287 -26.10 21.38 -1.47
N SER A 288 -26.63 22.56 -1.14
CA SER A 288 -25.97 23.83 -1.46
C SER A 288 -24.59 23.94 -0.82
N LYS A 289 -24.47 23.60 0.47
CA LYS A 289 -23.17 23.60 1.18
C LYS A 289 -22.17 22.61 0.57
N LEU A 290 -22.62 21.42 0.14
CA LEU A 290 -21.76 20.43 -0.50
C LEU A 290 -21.22 20.91 -1.85
N ILE A 291 -22.08 21.55 -2.66
CA ILE A 291 -21.68 22.13 -3.95
C ILE A 291 -20.69 23.27 -3.73
N GLU A 292 -20.96 24.16 -2.77
CA GLU A 292 -20.04 25.24 -2.40
C GLU A 292 -18.68 24.70 -1.93
N TYR A 293 -18.69 23.69 -1.05
CA TYR A 293 -17.48 23.00 -0.62
C TYR A 293 -16.72 22.40 -1.81
N PHE A 294 -17.41 21.72 -2.73
CA PHE A 294 -16.80 21.16 -3.93
C PHE A 294 -16.12 22.19 -4.82
N TYR A 295 -16.73 23.37 -4.99
CA TYR A 295 -16.11 24.48 -5.71
C TYR A 295 -14.92 25.07 -4.98
N SER A 296 -15.01 25.22 -3.66
CA SER A 296 -13.87 25.68 -2.86
C SER A 296 -12.67 24.73 -2.95
N GLU A 297 -12.89 23.43 -3.08
CA GLU A 297 -11.82 22.45 -3.28
C GLU A 297 -11.19 22.56 -4.67
N ILE A 298 -11.99 22.87 -5.70
CA ILE A 298 -11.47 23.18 -7.05
C ILE A 298 -10.60 24.44 -7.02
N ASP A 299 -11.07 25.51 -6.40
CA ASP A 299 -10.33 26.78 -6.29
C ASP A 299 -9.01 26.61 -5.52
N ASN A 300 -8.96 25.66 -4.57
CA ASN A 300 -7.76 25.31 -3.80
C ASN A 300 -6.86 24.26 -4.47
N PHE A 301 -7.07 23.96 -5.75
CA PHE A 301 -6.30 22.98 -6.51
C PHE A 301 -6.28 21.58 -5.88
N CYS A 302 -7.41 21.12 -5.34
CA CYS A 302 -7.52 19.80 -4.72
C CYS A 302 -7.27 18.65 -5.71
N VAL A 303 -6.62 17.58 -5.23
CA VAL A 303 -6.40 16.35 -6.01
C VAL A 303 -7.71 15.80 -6.58
N ILE A 304 -7.71 15.46 -7.88
CA ILE A 304 -8.90 14.98 -8.62
C ILE A 304 -9.58 13.79 -7.93
N GLU A 305 -8.82 12.95 -7.24
CA GLU A 305 -9.33 11.73 -6.59
C GLU A 305 -10.25 12.05 -5.41
N LYS A 306 -9.99 13.15 -4.71
CA LYS A 306 -10.88 13.68 -3.66
C LYS A 306 -12.19 14.19 -4.26
N LEU A 307 -12.14 14.88 -5.41
CA LEU A 307 -13.34 15.36 -6.11
C LEU A 307 -14.17 14.19 -6.67
N LYS A 308 -13.52 13.12 -7.16
CA LYS A 308 -14.20 11.88 -7.57
C LYS A 308 -14.94 11.23 -6.40
N LEU A 309 -14.33 11.21 -5.22
CA LEU A 309 -14.97 10.68 -4.01
C LEU A 309 -16.23 11.49 -3.65
N LEU A 310 -16.14 12.81 -3.59
CA LEU A 310 -17.30 13.70 -3.39
C LEU A 310 -18.43 13.44 -4.39
N LYS A 311 -18.08 13.37 -5.68
CA LYS A 311 -19.05 13.13 -6.76
C LYS A 311 -19.82 11.82 -6.60
N LYS A 312 -19.16 10.74 -6.15
CA LYS A 312 -19.87 9.47 -5.87
C LYS A 312 -20.98 9.68 -4.84
N GLN A 313 -20.69 10.44 -3.79
CA GLN A 313 -21.65 10.70 -2.71
C GLN A 313 -22.81 11.61 -3.13
N PHE A 314 -22.57 12.52 -4.09
CA PHE A 314 -23.60 13.40 -4.63
C PHE A 314 -24.78 12.65 -5.24
N GLN A 315 -24.53 11.46 -5.80
CA GLN A 315 -25.58 10.60 -6.34
C GLN A 315 -26.56 10.15 -5.27
N VAL A 316 -26.07 9.80 -4.07
CA VAL A 316 -26.91 9.34 -2.95
C VAL A 316 -27.73 10.48 -2.35
N ILE A 317 -27.15 11.67 -2.28
CA ILE A 317 -27.82 12.88 -1.79
C ILE A 317 -28.77 13.47 -2.85
N ASN A 318 -28.79 12.94 -4.08
CA ASN A 318 -29.55 13.45 -5.22
C ASN A 318 -29.18 14.90 -5.60
N ILE A 319 -27.89 15.19 -5.71
CA ILE A 319 -27.39 16.43 -6.32
C ILE A 319 -27.34 16.24 -7.84
N PRO A 320 -28.01 17.11 -8.62
CA PRO A 320 -28.04 17.01 -10.09
C PRO A 320 -26.63 17.22 -10.69
N ASN A 321 -26.29 16.45 -11.72
CA ASN A 321 -24.97 16.54 -12.37
C ASN A 321 -24.72 17.93 -12.96
N GLU A 322 -25.77 18.57 -13.45
CA GLU A 322 -25.75 19.92 -14.04
C GLU A 322 -25.22 20.96 -13.05
N ALA A 323 -25.35 20.71 -11.74
CA ALA A 323 -24.96 21.64 -10.71
C ALA A 323 -23.45 21.68 -10.42
N PHE A 324 -22.62 20.79 -10.98
CA PHE A 324 -21.16 20.76 -10.70
C PHE A 324 -20.28 20.18 -11.83
N HIS A 325 -20.85 19.44 -12.78
CA HIS A 325 -20.06 18.60 -13.71
C HIS A 325 -19.25 19.39 -14.73
N ASP A 326 -19.75 20.54 -15.20
CA ASP A 326 -19.01 21.37 -16.16
C ASP A 326 -17.78 22.01 -15.51
N GLU A 327 -17.92 22.47 -14.28
CA GLU A 327 -16.82 22.99 -13.47
C GLU A 327 -15.75 21.91 -13.22
N TYR A 328 -16.19 20.72 -12.80
CA TYR A 328 -15.30 19.57 -12.62
C TYR A 328 -14.55 19.19 -13.91
N LYS A 329 -15.23 19.20 -15.07
CA LYS A 329 -14.60 18.94 -16.36
C LYS A 329 -13.59 20.01 -16.74
N ARG A 330 -13.91 21.28 -16.52
CA ARG A 330 -13.01 22.41 -16.76
C ARG A 330 -11.74 22.25 -15.92
N TYR A 331 -11.91 22.04 -14.62
CA TYR A 331 -10.81 21.84 -13.68
C TYR A 331 -9.94 20.64 -14.06
N LYS A 332 -10.53 19.50 -14.43
CA LYS A 332 -9.77 18.32 -14.89
C LYS A 332 -8.89 18.63 -16.10
N ARG A 333 -9.40 19.38 -17.07
CA ARG A 333 -8.61 19.81 -18.25
C ARG A 333 -7.47 20.74 -17.84
N GLU A 334 -7.75 21.68 -16.94
CA GLU A 334 -6.75 22.62 -16.44
C GLU A 334 -5.60 21.90 -15.72
N ILE A 335 -5.92 20.97 -14.82
CA ILE A 335 -4.91 20.15 -14.12
C ILE A 335 -4.09 19.32 -15.10
N GLN A 336 -4.74 18.70 -16.09
CA GLN A 336 -4.03 17.95 -17.13
C GLN A 336 -3.06 18.84 -17.92
N GLU A 337 -3.44 20.08 -18.26
CA GLU A 337 -2.55 21.03 -18.94
C GLU A 337 -1.40 21.51 -18.04
N LEU A 338 -1.65 21.69 -16.75
CA LEU A 338 -0.60 22.01 -15.77
C LEU A 338 0.40 20.85 -15.63
N GLU A 339 -0.08 19.61 -15.54
CA GLU A 339 0.76 18.41 -15.54
C GLU A 339 1.62 18.33 -16.81
N LYS A 340 1.03 18.54 -18.00
CA LYS A 340 1.79 18.60 -19.27
C LYS A 340 2.91 19.64 -19.21
N LYS A 341 2.65 20.84 -18.69
CA LYS A 341 3.67 21.90 -18.54
C LYS A 341 4.81 21.47 -17.61
N VAL A 342 4.50 20.79 -16.49
CA VAL A 342 5.53 20.24 -15.58
C VAL A 342 6.37 19.18 -16.30
N HIS A 343 5.73 18.29 -17.05
CA HIS A 343 6.42 17.26 -17.83
C HIS A 343 7.28 17.84 -18.97
N LEU A 344 6.84 18.92 -19.63
CA LEU A 344 7.65 19.62 -20.62
C LEU A 344 8.88 20.31 -20.00
N LYS A 345 8.75 20.89 -18.80
CA LYS A 345 9.90 21.43 -18.05
C LYS A 345 10.89 20.33 -17.66
N LYS A 346 10.37 19.19 -17.17
CA LYS A 346 11.16 17.98 -16.90
C LYS A 346 11.90 17.53 -18.16
N PHE A 347 11.21 17.44 -19.29
CA PHE A 347 11.80 17.09 -20.58
C PHE A 347 12.93 18.05 -20.97
N ALA A 348 12.68 19.36 -20.95
CA ALA A 348 13.69 20.37 -21.30
C ALA A 348 14.94 20.24 -20.41
N PHE A 349 14.75 20.07 -19.10
CA PHE A 349 15.86 19.87 -18.16
C PHE A 349 16.65 18.58 -18.45
N LEU A 350 15.97 17.46 -18.64
CA LEU A 350 16.64 16.17 -18.92
C LEU A 350 17.35 16.20 -20.27
N LYS A 351 16.76 16.84 -21.30
CA LYS A 351 17.40 17.03 -22.61
C LYS A 351 18.69 17.84 -22.50
N LEU A 352 18.69 18.94 -21.74
CA LEU A 352 19.90 19.72 -21.49
C LEU A 352 20.99 18.89 -20.78
N LEU A 353 20.61 17.99 -19.87
CA LEU A 353 21.57 17.07 -19.25
C LEU A 353 22.13 16.07 -20.27
N MET A 354 21.29 15.52 -21.15
CA MET A 354 21.75 14.61 -22.21
C MET A 354 22.78 15.28 -23.11
N GLU A 355 22.49 16.51 -23.55
CA GLU A 355 23.39 17.29 -24.40
C GLU A 355 24.71 17.62 -23.67
N LYS A 356 24.64 18.11 -22.43
CA LYS A 356 25.82 18.49 -21.65
C LYS A 356 26.77 17.32 -21.39
N TYR A 357 26.23 16.13 -21.15
CA TYR A 357 27.00 14.94 -20.78
C TYR A 357 27.17 13.95 -21.93
N ASN A 358 26.91 14.37 -23.18
CA ASN A 358 27.09 13.58 -24.40
C ASN A 358 26.45 12.19 -24.32
N ILE A 359 25.25 12.11 -23.76
CA ILE A 359 24.51 10.84 -23.68
C ILE A 359 24.15 10.41 -25.10
N LYS A 360 24.58 9.19 -25.48
CA LYS A 360 24.34 8.68 -26.82
C LYS A 360 22.92 8.16 -26.94
N ARG A 361 22.26 8.48 -28.05
CA ARG A 361 21.01 7.81 -28.42
C ARG A 361 21.32 6.38 -28.84
N THR A 362 20.64 5.39 -28.25
CA THR A 362 21.01 3.97 -28.39
C THR A 362 19.82 3.10 -28.75
N LYS A 363 20.06 1.90 -29.29
CA LYS A 363 18.97 0.95 -29.53
C LYS A 363 18.63 0.25 -28.22
N GLY A 364 17.38 0.34 -27.79
CA GLY A 364 16.87 -0.37 -26.62
C GLY A 364 16.12 -1.61 -27.07
N GLU A 365 16.50 -2.79 -26.61
CA GLU A 365 15.70 -4.00 -26.89
C GLU A 365 14.45 -4.01 -26.00
N PHE A 366 13.37 -3.37 -26.45
CA PHE A 366 12.10 -3.32 -25.74
C PHE A 366 11.34 -4.65 -25.87
N ARG A 367 11.43 -5.51 -24.84
CA ARG A 367 10.66 -6.75 -24.74
C ARG A 367 9.48 -6.60 -23.79
N LYS A 368 8.26 -6.70 -24.32
CA LYS A 368 7.04 -6.63 -23.51
C LYS A 368 6.90 -7.83 -22.57
N LYS A 369 6.58 -7.55 -21.30
CA LYS A 369 6.22 -8.52 -20.25
C LYS A 369 5.02 -7.97 -19.48
N ARG A 370 3.82 -8.49 -19.75
CA ARG A 370 2.55 -7.97 -19.21
C ARG A 370 2.39 -6.46 -19.53
N ASN A 371 2.27 -5.61 -18.51
CA ASN A 371 2.09 -4.15 -18.63
C ASN A 371 3.41 -3.37 -18.50
N THR A 372 4.54 -4.07 -18.72
CA THR A 372 5.89 -3.51 -18.59
C THR A 372 6.75 -3.92 -19.79
N TYR A 373 7.81 -3.17 -20.04
CA TYR A 373 8.86 -3.48 -20.99
C TYR A 373 10.15 -3.74 -20.23
N ILE A 374 10.86 -4.78 -20.64
CA ILE A 374 12.25 -5.00 -20.27
C ILE A 374 13.10 -4.42 -21.39
N VAL A 375 14.10 -3.62 -21.04
CA VAL A 375 14.96 -2.88 -21.96
C VAL A 375 16.39 -3.22 -21.64
N LYS A 376 17.14 -3.66 -22.65
CA LYS A 376 18.59 -3.75 -22.57
C LYS A 376 19.18 -2.40 -22.96
N HIS A 377 19.78 -1.72 -21.99
CA HIS A 377 20.49 -0.46 -22.22
C HIS A 377 21.88 -0.72 -22.81
N ASP A 378 22.42 0.30 -23.47
CA ASP A 378 23.78 0.31 -24.01
C ASP A 378 24.81 0.41 -22.88
N GLU A 379 25.87 -0.40 -22.95
CA GLU A 379 26.86 -0.53 -21.88
C GLU A 379 27.65 0.77 -21.65
N ASP A 380 28.01 1.51 -22.72
CA ASP A 380 28.71 2.80 -22.60
C ASP A 380 27.86 3.84 -21.85
N ASN A 381 26.55 3.84 -22.12
CA ASN A 381 25.62 4.74 -21.44
C ASN A 381 25.44 4.37 -19.97
N LEU A 382 25.44 3.08 -19.62
CA LEU A 382 25.33 2.63 -18.23
C LEU A 382 26.53 3.03 -17.37
N GLU A 383 27.71 3.23 -17.98
CA GLU A 383 28.88 3.78 -17.30
C GLU A 383 28.72 5.28 -16.97
N ASN A 384 27.81 5.98 -17.64
CA ASN A 384 27.55 7.39 -17.39
C ASN A 384 26.56 7.58 -16.21
N PRO A 385 26.98 8.16 -15.08
CA PRO A 385 26.10 8.35 -13.93
C PRO A 385 24.90 9.27 -14.23
N VAL A 386 25.02 10.18 -15.20
CA VAL A 386 23.92 11.06 -15.62
C VAL A 386 22.87 10.29 -16.41
N TYR A 387 23.26 9.31 -17.21
CA TYR A 387 22.31 8.43 -17.89
C TYR A 387 21.46 7.65 -16.88
N ASN A 388 22.11 7.04 -15.88
CA ASN A 388 21.42 6.34 -14.78
C ASN A 388 20.47 7.27 -14.01
N TYR A 389 20.88 8.52 -13.79
CA TYR A 389 20.01 9.55 -13.22
C TYR A 389 18.78 9.84 -14.12
N ILE A 390 18.96 9.94 -15.43
CA ILE A 390 17.84 10.23 -16.34
C ILE A 390 16.86 9.06 -16.41
N ILE A 391 17.34 7.83 -16.60
CA ILE A 391 16.45 6.65 -16.75
C ILE A 391 15.63 6.40 -15.48
N SER A 392 16.21 6.57 -14.29
CA SER A 392 15.46 6.47 -13.03
C SER A 392 14.36 7.55 -12.91
N ARG A 393 14.61 8.76 -13.42
CA ARG A 393 13.63 9.87 -13.39
C ARG A 393 12.51 9.74 -14.40
N ILE A 394 12.65 8.91 -15.42
CA ILE A 394 11.59 8.67 -16.44
C ILE A 394 10.82 7.37 -16.18
N GLY A 395 11.06 6.71 -15.04
CA GLY A 395 10.24 5.60 -14.57
C GLY A 395 10.79 4.20 -14.87
N PHE A 396 12.08 4.09 -15.20
CA PHE A 396 12.75 2.80 -15.17
C PHE A 396 12.96 2.33 -13.72
N PHE A 397 12.93 1.01 -13.52
CA PHE A 397 13.10 0.32 -12.25
C PHE A 397 13.65 -1.11 -12.45
N GLY A 398 13.95 -1.79 -11.33
CA GLY A 398 14.44 -3.17 -11.32
C GLY A 398 15.95 -3.28 -11.48
N VAL A 399 16.47 -4.50 -11.69
CA VAL A 399 17.91 -4.73 -11.81
C VAL A 399 18.45 -3.94 -13.01
N ASN A 400 19.45 -3.09 -12.75
CA ASN A 400 20.07 -2.19 -13.74
C ASN A 400 19.08 -1.25 -14.45
N GLU A 401 17.98 -0.88 -13.78
CA GLU A 401 16.95 0.01 -14.35
C GLU A 401 16.39 -0.49 -15.68
N GLN A 402 16.27 -1.81 -15.85
CA GLN A 402 15.91 -2.42 -17.14
C GLN A 402 14.39 -2.54 -17.34
N THR A 403 13.56 -2.24 -16.36
CA THR A 403 12.11 -2.43 -16.47
C THR A 403 11.39 -1.08 -16.46
N ILE A 404 10.40 -0.88 -17.31
CA ILE A 404 9.58 0.34 -17.34
C ILE A 404 8.11 -0.01 -17.63
N LYS A 405 7.16 0.70 -17.03
CA LYS A 405 5.72 0.52 -17.33
C LYS A 405 5.35 1.18 -18.66
N SER A 406 4.42 0.60 -19.40
CA SER A 406 3.94 1.19 -20.68
C SER A 406 3.41 2.61 -20.50
N SER A 407 2.79 2.92 -19.35
CA SER A 407 2.31 4.25 -18.99
C SER A 407 3.44 5.27 -18.85
N GLU A 408 4.57 4.87 -18.25
CA GLU A 408 5.74 5.74 -18.08
C GLU A 408 6.40 6.06 -19.42
N ILE A 409 6.45 5.10 -20.35
CA ILE A 409 6.91 5.35 -21.72
C ILE A 409 5.99 6.37 -22.41
N GLY A 410 4.67 6.23 -22.28
CA GLY A 410 3.70 7.14 -22.90
C GLY A 410 3.76 8.56 -22.33
N ILE A 411 3.85 8.70 -21.01
CA ILE A 411 3.96 10.00 -20.32
C ILE A 411 5.32 10.65 -20.65
N ASN A 412 6.41 9.89 -20.62
CA ASN A 412 7.76 10.40 -20.89
C ASN A 412 8.15 10.26 -22.37
N TYR A 413 7.19 10.23 -23.29
CA TYR A 413 7.41 9.94 -24.72
C TYR A 413 8.51 10.80 -25.37
N PHE A 414 8.53 12.12 -25.09
CA PHE A 414 9.51 13.02 -25.69
C PHE A 414 10.96 12.69 -25.29
N ILE A 415 11.21 12.41 -24.01
CA ILE A 415 12.56 12.06 -23.54
C ILE A 415 12.95 10.65 -24.00
N MET A 416 12.00 9.72 -24.05
CA MET A 416 12.24 8.37 -24.60
C MET A 416 12.67 8.42 -26.07
N LYS A 417 12.05 9.29 -26.88
CA LYS A 417 12.42 9.51 -28.29
C LYS A 417 13.85 10.06 -28.45
N GLU A 418 14.33 10.84 -27.50
CA GLU A 418 15.70 11.36 -27.51
C GLU A 418 16.73 10.31 -27.04
N LEU A 419 16.33 9.41 -26.13
CA LEU A 419 17.21 8.37 -25.57
C LEU A 419 17.37 7.15 -26.47
N PHE A 420 16.30 6.74 -27.16
CA PHE A 420 16.25 5.48 -27.89
C PHE A 420 16.06 5.67 -29.40
N LEU A 421 16.78 4.88 -30.20
CA LEU A 421 16.63 4.84 -31.66
C LEU A 421 15.33 4.17 -32.10
N ASP A 422 14.80 3.26 -31.28
CA ASP A 422 13.58 2.52 -31.57
C ASP A 422 12.35 3.42 -31.60
N ASP A 423 11.45 3.14 -32.56
CA ASP A 423 10.18 3.83 -32.65
C ASP A 423 9.15 3.24 -31.69
N ILE A 424 9.20 3.73 -30.44
CA ILE A 424 8.26 3.39 -29.37
C ILE A 424 6.83 3.87 -29.63
N SER A 425 6.60 4.74 -30.63
CA SER A 425 5.25 5.24 -30.95
C SER A 425 4.34 4.15 -31.57
N SER A 426 4.96 3.13 -32.15
CA SER A 426 4.28 1.99 -32.76
C SER A 426 3.69 1.00 -31.74
N PHE A 427 4.06 1.11 -30.46
CA PHE A 427 3.59 0.20 -29.42
C PHE A 427 2.18 0.60 -28.98
N GLN A 428 1.19 -0.27 -29.22
CA GLN A 428 -0.25 0.04 -29.01
C GLN A 428 -0.58 0.58 -27.60
N ASP A 429 -0.02 -0.03 -26.55
CA ASP A 429 -0.23 0.41 -25.17
C ASP A 429 0.49 1.73 -24.86
N VAL A 430 1.69 1.94 -25.40
CA VAL A 430 2.39 3.24 -25.28
C VAL A 430 1.61 4.33 -26.00
N PHE A 431 1.10 4.04 -27.20
CA PHE A 431 0.25 4.95 -27.97
C PHE A 431 -1.00 5.34 -27.18
N TYR A 432 -1.69 4.37 -26.58
CA TYR A 432 -2.85 4.62 -25.72
C TYR A 432 -2.55 5.60 -24.59
N TYR A 433 -1.50 5.34 -23.79
CA TYR A 433 -1.14 6.22 -22.68
C TYR A 433 -0.61 7.58 -23.13
N ARG A 434 0.12 7.62 -24.24
CA ARG A 434 0.58 8.87 -24.86
C ARG A 434 -0.61 9.72 -25.28
N GLN A 435 -1.56 9.14 -26.01
CA GLN A 435 -2.77 9.85 -26.47
C GLN A 435 -3.63 10.30 -25.28
N GLN A 436 -3.75 9.47 -24.25
CA GLN A 436 -4.50 9.81 -23.04
C GLN A 436 -3.88 11.00 -22.29
N PHE A 437 -2.56 11.00 -22.12
CA PHE A 437 -1.86 12.04 -21.36
C PHE A 437 -1.67 13.31 -22.17
N TRP A 438 -1.10 13.20 -23.36
CA TRP A 438 -0.71 14.33 -24.20
C TRP A 438 -1.82 14.83 -25.14
N GLY A 439 -2.79 13.98 -25.47
CA GLY A 439 -3.79 14.23 -26.52
C GLY A 439 -3.37 13.63 -27.87
N GLU A 440 -4.19 13.84 -28.89
CA GLU A 440 -3.79 13.60 -30.28
C GLU A 440 -2.67 14.61 -30.63
N MET A 441 -1.43 14.13 -30.64
CA MET A 441 -0.33 14.85 -31.26
C MET A 441 -0.34 14.48 -32.74
N GLU A 442 -0.76 15.40 -33.61
CA GLU A 442 -0.54 15.29 -35.06
C GLU A 442 0.96 15.28 -35.40
#